data_AF-A0A511WU60-F1
#
_entry.id   AF-A0A511WU60-F1
#
_cell.length_a   1.000
_cell.length_b   1.000
_cell.length_c   1.000
_cell.angle_alpha   90.00
_cell.angle_beta   90.00
_cell.angle_gamma   90.00
#
_symmetry.space_group_name_H-M   'P 1'
#
loop_
_entity.id
_entity.type
_entity.pdbx_description
1 polymer ?
#
loop_
_entity_poly.entity_id
_entity_poly.type
_entity_poly.pdbx_seq_one_letter_code
_entity_poly.pdbx_strand_id
1 'polypeptide(L)'
;MGLTKLILDHLEFSIKARYSVRIDQTIVVEPLIRITEDTFNRFLYDKPVIDCISIHNPDFPSLLTYKGPYTFERLNGLLIFKLC
;
A
#
# COMPACT_ATOMS: atom_id res chain seq x y z
N MET A 1 -6.77 6.64 -8.24
CA MET A 1 -5.61 7.37 -8.78
C MET A 1 -4.48 6.38 -9.08
N GLY A 2 -3.53 6.71 -9.96
CA GLY A 2 -2.38 5.84 -10.21
C GLY A 2 -1.33 5.97 -9.11
N LEU A 3 -0.52 4.94 -8.89
CA LEU A 3 0.71 5.04 -8.12
C LEU A 3 1.83 4.23 -8.76
N THR A 4 3.05 4.69 -8.54
CA THR A 4 4.28 4.05 -9.03
C THR A 4 5.15 3.51 -7.91
N LYS A 5 4.94 4.00 -6.68
CA LYS A 5 5.68 3.57 -5.50
C LYS A 5 4.76 3.56 -4.28
N LEU A 6 4.84 2.47 -3.52
CA LEU A 6 4.20 2.31 -2.22
C LEU A 6 5.31 2.18 -1.17
N ILE A 7 5.25 2.96 -0.11
CA ILE A 7 6.21 2.95 0.98
C ILE A 7 5.45 2.58 2.25
N LEU A 8 5.83 1.49 2.88
CA LEU A 8 5.23 1.01 4.14
C LEU A 8 6.30 1.13 5.23
N ASP A 9 6.10 2.07 6.14
CA ASP A 9 7.09 2.55 7.10
C ASP A 9 8.39 3.04 6.44
N HIS A 10 9.34 2.13 6.25
CA HIS A 10 10.65 2.35 5.63
C HIS A 10 10.90 1.44 4.43
N LEU A 11 9.95 0.56 4.13
CA LEU A 11 10.06 -0.39 3.03
C LEU A 11 9.48 0.22 1.77
N GLU A 12 10.33 0.42 0.78
CA GLU A 12 9.96 0.99 -0.51
C GLU A 12 9.65 -0.10 -1.54
N PHE A 13 8.54 0.06 -2.25
CA PHE A 13 8.11 -0.86 -3.30
C PHE A 13 7.77 -0.10 -4.58
N SER A 14 8.52 -0.40 -5.63
CA SER A 14 8.17 0.05 -6.98
C SER A 14 7.06 -0.83 -7.53
N ILE A 15 5.86 -0.26 -7.65
CA ILE A 15 4.67 -0.98 -8.10
C ILE A 15 3.82 -0.06 -8.97
N LYS A 16 3.42 -0.55 -10.15
CA LYS A 16 2.38 0.09 -10.96
C LYS A 16 1.02 -0.39 -10.45
N ALA A 17 0.30 0.49 -9.78
CA ALA A 17 -0.99 0.16 -9.19
C ALA A 17 -1.97 1.33 -9.31
N ARG A 18 -3.25 1.05 -9.07
CA ARG A 18 -4.24 2.06 -8.72
C ARG A 18 -4.43 2.05 -7.22
N TYR A 19 -4.79 3.20 -6.66
CA TYR A 19 -5.25 3.25 -5.27
C TYR A 19 -6.52 4.06 -5.13
N SER A 20 -7.24 3.77 -4.05
CA SER A 20 -8.30 4.59 -3.50
C SER A 20 -8.15 4.68 -1.99
N VAL A 21 -8.50 5.83 -1.44
CA VAL A 21 -8.60 6.03 0.00
C VAL A 21 -10.06 6.28 0.32
N ARG A 22 -10.61 5.46 1.20
CA ARG A 22 -12.02 5.54 1.62
C ARG A 22 -12.18 6.57 2.74
N ILE A 23 -13.44 6.92 3.04
CA ILE A 23 -13.76 7.90 4.08
C ILE A 23 -13.36 7.45 5.49
N ASP A 24 -13.34 6.13 5.72
CA ASP A 24 -12.87 5.48 6.95
C ASP A 24 -11.33 5.34 7.00
N GLN A 25 -10.62 6.03 6.10
CA GLN A 25 -9.17 5.96 5.92
C GLN A 25 -8.64 4.59 5.50
N THR A 26 -9.50 3.66 5.08
CA THR A 26 -9.04 2.42 4.44
C THR A 26 -8.36 2.75 3.11
N ILE A 27 -7.12 2.30 2.95
CA ILE A 27 -6.36 2.46 1.72
C ILE A 27 -6.43 1.15 0.95
N VAL A 28 -6.90 1.20 -0.28
CA VAL A 28 -6.96 0.03 -1.16
C VAL A 28 -6.01 0.27 -2.33
N VAL A 29 -5.09 -0.65 -2.54
CA VAL A 29 -4.15 -0.65 -3.66
C VAL A 29 -4.43 -1.86 -4.56
N GLU A 30 -4.68 -1.59 -5.83
CA GLU A 30 -4.93 -2.56 -6.90
C GLU A 30 -3.71 -2.62 -7.83
N PRO A 31 -2.85 -3.65 -7.71
CA PRO A 31 -1.73 -3.85 -8.62
C PRO A 31 -2.20 -4.06 -10.07
N LEU A 32 -1.59 -3.34 -11.02
CA LEU A 32 -1.86 -3.55 -12.46
C LEU A 32 -1.17 -4.83 -13.00
N ILE A 33 -0.18 -5.32 -12.27
CA ILE A 33 0.55 -6.56 -12.55
C ILE A 33 0.45 -7.43 -11.31
N ARG A 34 0.26 -8.73 -11.51
CA ARG A 34 0.17 -9.69 -10.42
C ARG A 34 1.48 -9.70 -9.63
N ILE A 35 1.40 -9.35 -8.35
CA ILE A 35 2.53 -9.47 -7.42
C ILE A 35 2.74 -10.95 -7.12
N THR A 36 3.98 -11.43 -7.24
CA THR A 36 4.35 -12.81 -6.90
C THR A 36 4.16 -13.06 -5.40
N GLU A 37 3.97 -14.33 -5.04
CA GLU A 37 3.82 -14.72 -3.64
C GLU A 37 5.07 -14.40 -2.82
N ASP A 38 6.28 -14.54 -3.38
CA ASP A 38 7.52 -14.11 -2.72
C ASP A 38 7.57 -12.62 -2.42
N THR A 39 7.19 -11.79 -3.39
CA THR A 39 7.14 -10.33 -3.18
C THR A 39 6.09 -10.03 -2.12
N PHE A 40 4.94 -10.71 -2.15
CA PHE A 40 3.88 -10.61 -1.15
C PHE A 40 4.34 -11.01 0.27
N ASN A 41 5.02 -12.14 0.39
CA ASN A 41 5.52 -12.66 1.65
C ASN A 41 6.60 -11.76 2.25
N ARG A 42 7.41 -11.10 1.42
CA ARG A 42 8.33 -10.04 1.87
C ARG A 42 7.61 -8.83 2.49
N PHE A 43 6.37 -8.51 2.09
CA PHE A 43 5.59 -7.47 2.78
C PHE A 43 5.11 -7.94 4.16
N LEU A 44 4.81 -9.23 4.32
CA LEU A 44 4.05 -9.77 5.43
C LEU A 44 4.88 -10.34 6.57
N TYR A 45 6.08 -10.85 6.28
CA TYR A 45 6.71 -11.82 7.19
C TYR A 45 7.12 -11.25 8.55
N ASP A 46 7.22 -9.93 8.71
CA ASP A 46 7.81 -9.33 9.92
C ASP A 46 6.97 -8.25 10.61
N LYS A 47 5.87 -7.78 9.99
CA LYS A 47 5.09 -6.66 10.53
C LYS A 47 3.58 -6.86 10.39
N PRO A 48 2.87 -7.21 11.48
CA PRO A 48 1.40 -7.27 11.48
C PRO A 48 0.75 -5.88 11.42
N VAL A 49 1.50 -4.82 11.71
CA VAL A 49 1.03 -3.43 11.76
C VAL A 49 1.99 -2.54 10.99
N ILE A 50 1.43 -1.59 10.24
CA ILE A 50 2.15 -0.56 9.48
C ILE A 50 1.82 0.79 10.09
N ASP A 51 2.83 1.51 10.57
CA ASP A 51 2.66 2.81 11.24
C ASP A 51 2.49 3.95 10.25
N CYS A 52 2.98 3.79 9.03
CA CYS A 52 2.94 4.83 8.00
C CYS A 52 2.83 4.24 6.60
N ILE A 53 1.91 4.77 5.79
CA ILE A 53 1.75 4.43 4.38
C ILE A 53 2.01 5.69 3.56
N SER A 54 3.01 5.67 2.70
CA SER A 54 3.25 6.75 1.73
C SER A 54 3.09 6.26 0.29
N ILE A 55 2.43 7.08 -0.52
CA ILE A 55 2.11 6.77 -1.92
C ILE A 55 2.74 7.83 -2.81
N HIS A 56 3.50 7.39 -3.81
CA HIS A 56 3.96 8.24 -4.89
C HIS A 56 3.05 8.08 -6.10
N ASN A 57 2.28 9.13 -6.39
CA ASN A 57 1.50 9.21 -7.62
C ASN A 57 2.33 9.97 -8.67
N PRO A 58 2.61 9.42 -9.86
CA PRO A 58 3.34 10.14 -10.91
C PRO A 58 2.68 11.46 -11.33
N ASP A 59 1.36 11.61 -11.12
CA ASP A 59 0.61 12.82 -11.43
C ASP A 59 0.82 13.94 -10.38
N PHE A 60 1.41 13.63 -9.21
CA PHE A 60 1.66 14.58 -8.13
C PHE A 60 3.12 14.54 -7.68
N PRO A 61 3.81 15.69 -7.57
CA PRO A 61 5.22 15.72 -7.19
C PRO A 61 5.47 15.35 -5.71
N SER A 62 4.45 15.44 -4.86
CA SER A 62 4.55 15.15 -3.42
C SER A 62 4.12 13.71 -3.09
N LEU A 63 4.78 13.12 -2.09
CA LEU A 63 4.32 11.88 -1.46
C LEU A 63 3.03 12.16 -0.68
N LEU A 64 2.04 11.30 -0.87
CA LEU A 64 0.83 11.27 -0.04
C LEU A 64 1.08 10.34 1.13
N THR A 65 1.16 10.88 2.35
CA THR A 65 1.49 10.13 3.55
C THR A 65 0.28 10.02 4.47
N TYR A 66 0.02 8.80 4.93
CA TYR A 66 -1.06 8.42 5.83
C TYR A 66 -0.46 7.81 7.08
N LYS A 67 -0.80 8.35 8.25
CA LYS A 67 -0.31 7.86 9.54
C LYS A 67 -1.29 6.81 10.09
N GLY A 68 -0.74 5.68 10.49
CA GLY A 68 -1.44 4.53 11.06
C GLY A 68 -1.65 4.64 12.56
N PRO A 69 -1.83 3.51 13.25
CA PRO A 69 -1.51 2.14 12.80
C PRO A 69 -2.50 1.54 11.79
N TYR A 70 -2.00 0.82 10.79
CA TYR A 70 -2.78 0.09 9.80
C TYR A 70 -2.57 -1.42 9.96
N THR A 71 -3.65 -2.17 9.96
CA THR A 71 -3.63 -3.61 9.64
C THR A 71 -3.68 -3.80 8.13
N PHE A 72 -3.23 -4.97 7.67
CA PHE A 72 -3.12 -5.29 6.27
C PHE A 72 -3.75 -6.64 5.94
N GLU A 73 -4.46 -6.71 4.81
CA GLU A 73 -4.96 -7.95 4.24
C GLU A 73 -4.84 -7.95 2.71
N ARG A 74 -4.73 -9.14 2.12
CA ARG A 74 -4.85 -9.34 0.67
C ARG A 74 -6.14 -10.04 0.35
N LEU A 75 -6.94 -9.43 -0.52
CA LEU A 75 -8.21 -10.00 -0.97
C LEU A 75 -8.27 -9.95 -2.50
N ASN A 76 -8.33 -11.11 -3.14
CA ASN A 76 -8.42 -11.25 -4.60
C ASN A 76 -7.32 -10.48 -5.37
N GLY A 77 -6.11 -10.39 -4.81
CA GLY A 77 -5.00 -9.66 -5.42
C GLY A 77 -4.93 -8.17 -5.08
N LEU A 78 -5.96 -7.63 -4.43
CA LEU A 78 -5.96 -6.28 -3.85
C LEU A 78 -5.18 -6.28 -2.54
N LEU A 79 -4.50 -5.18 -2.28
CA LEU A 79 -3.85 -4.87 -1.02
C LEU A 79 -4.75 -3.90 -0.26
N ILE A 80 -5.20 -4.28 0.94
CA ILE A 80 -6.14 -3.50 1.74
C ILE A 80 -5.47 -3.17 3.05
N PHE A 81 -5.38 -1.88 3.37
CA PHE A 81 -4.85 -1.37 4.63
C PHE A 81 -5.98 -0.71 5.41
N LYS A 82 -6.29 -1.24 6.59
CA LYS A 82 -7.36 -0.75 7.46
C LYS A 82 -6.76 -0.07 8.67
N LEU A 83 -7.18 1.17 8.93
CA LEU A 83 -6.76 1.89 10.12
C LEU A 83 -7.30 1.14 11.36
N CYS A 84 -6.45 0.93 12.37
CA CYS A 84 -6.83 0.31 13.63
C CYS A 84 -7.49 1.30 14.59
#